data_AF-A0A8M9PGB7-F1
#
_entry.id   AF-A0A8M9PGB7-F1
#
_cell.length_a   1.000
_cell.length_b   1.000
_cell.length_c   1.000
_cell.angle_alpha   90.00
_cell.angle_beta   90.00
_cell.angle_gamma   90.00
#
_symmetry.space_group_name_H-M   'P 1'
#
loop_
_entity.id
_entity.type
_entity.pdbx_description
1 polymer ?
#
loop_
_entity_poly.entity_id
_entity_poly.type
_entity_poly.pdbx_seq_one_letter_code
_entity_poly.pdbx_strand_id
1 'polypeptide(L)'
;MMGALRYISSLEERDSLVQSAAEYFVNGRTNLALRQFEEGFKTLDLIDEFRNHPEIFEDVFINAVRPLEAKDLSTLFEVDFSPLGSNKRQLENKTVCFWRDWLIDVKEGDCNPLTLEMVLEFASGASSVPPLGFPHQPKIEFLHTFGQEIRIFPEANTCLIVLRLPMHNTYESFRTYMTEGILQSPTFGTM
;
A
#
# COMPACT_ATOMS: atom_id res chain seq x y z
N MET A 1 -36.10 5.39 16.97
CA MET A 1 -37.20 4.88 17.81
C MET A 1 -37.74 3.59 17.17
N MET A 2 -37.08 2.45 17.38
CA MET A 2 -37.69 1.13 17.11
C MET A 2 -38.69 0.89 18.25
N GLY A 3 -39.90 1.43 18.12
CA GLY A 3 -40.85 1.47 19.24
C GLY A 3 -42.32 1.54 18.86
N ALA A 4 -42.67 1.33 17.59
CA ALA A 4 -44.07 1.07 17.25
C ALA A 4 -44.26 -0.45 17.18
N LEU A 5 -44.92 -1.02 18.20
CA LEU A 5 -45.46 -2.37 18.13
C LEU A 5 -46.50 -2.37 16.99
N ARG A 6 -46.09 -2.77 15.78
CA ARG A 6 -46.98 -2.90 14.62
C ARG A 6 -47.36 -4.37 14.48
N TYR A 7 -48.66 -4.64 14.33
CA TYR A 7 -49.14 -5.96 13.95
C TYR A 7 -48.72 -6.21 12.50
N ILE A 8 -47.94 -7.28 12.27
CA ILE A 8 -47.54 -7.72 10.93
C ILE A 8 -48.63 -8.69 10.45
N SER A 9 -49.31 -8.32 9.38
CA SER A 9 -50.44 -9.06 8.80
C SER A 9 -50.09 -9.79 7.50
N SER A 10 -48.97 -9.45 6.87
CA SER A 10 -48.52 -10.07 5.62
C SER A 10 -47.00 -10.30 5.57
N LEU A 11 -46.55 -11.12 4.61
CA LEU A 11 -45.12 -11.34 4.36
C LEU A 11 -44.45 -10.07 3.83
N GLU A 12 -45.13 -9.30 3.00
CA GLU A 12 -44.64 -8.03 2.45
C GLU A 12 -44.41 -6.98 3.56
N GLU A 13 -45.28 -6.93 4.57
CA GLU A 13 -45.09 -6.05 5.73
C GLU A 13 -43.87 -6.46 6.58
N ARG A 14 -43.64 -7.77 6.72
CA ARG A 14 -42.43 -8.28 7.38
C ARG A 14 -41.18 -7.86 6.62
N ASP A 15 -41.16 -8.06 5.31
CA ASP A 15 -40.01 -7.73 4.46
C ASP A 15 -39.73 -6.22 4.47
N SER A 16 -40.77 -5.39 4.44
CA SER A 16 -40.66 -3.94 4.59
C SER A 16 -40.08 -3.51 5.94
N LEU A 17 -40.48 -4.17 7.04
CA LEU A 17 -39.92 -3.90 8.37
C LEU A 17 -38.45 -4.31 8.44
N VAL A 18 -38.09 -5.47 7.88
CA VAL A 18 -36.69 -5.93 7.81
C VAL A 18 -35.86 -4.95 6.98
N GLN A 19 -36.35 -4.53 5.82
CA GLN A 19 -35.70 -3.54 4.97
C GLN A 19 -35.51 -2.21 5.70
N SER A 20 -36.54 -1.71 6.39
CA SER A 20 -36.45 -0.45 7.16
C SER A 20 -35.45 -0.55 8.31
N ALA A 21 -35.41 -1.70 9.00
CA ALA A 21 -34.45 -1.96 10.06
C ALA A 21 -33.02 -2.02 9.51
N ALA A 22 -32.83 -2.67 8.35
CA ALA A 22 -31.55 -2.74 7.64
C ALA A 22 -31.09 -1.34 7.19
N GLU A 23 -31.96 -0.54 6.56
CA GLU A 23 -31.67 0.83 6.16
C GLU A 23 -31.31 1.71 7.35
N TYR A 24 -32.08 1.64 8.44
CA TYR A 24 -31.76 2.38 9.66
C TYR A 24 -30.41 1.95 10.24
N PHE A 25 -30.13 0.65 10.26
CA PHE A 25 -28.89 0.12 10.81
C PHE A 25 -27.67 0.47 9.95
N VAL A 26 -27.77 0.35 8.63
CA VAL A 26 -26.68 0.62 7.69
C VAL A 26 -26.51 2.12 7.48
N ASN A 27 -27.56 2.80 7.03
CA ASN A 27 -27.49 4.23 6.70
C ASN A 27 -27.46 5.07 7.97
N GLY A 28 -28.29 4.76 8.97
CA GLY A 28 -28.39 5.58 10.18
C GLY A 28 -27.10 5.59 11.00
N ARG A 29 -26.35 4.48 11.07
CA ARG A 29 -25.08 4.41 11.80
C ARG A 29 -23.97 5.22 11.14
N THR A 30 -23.93 5.26 9.80
CA THR A 30 -22.90 5.98 9.05
C THR A 30 -23.31 7.41 8.72
N ASN A 31 -24.61 7.75 8.78
CA ASN A 31 -25.13 9.05 8.33
C ASN A 31 -24.46 10.24 9.01
N LEU A 32 -24.23 10.17 10.33
CA LEU A 32 -23.61 11.27 11.06
C LEU A 32 -22.15 11.48 10.62
N ALA A 33 -21.38 10.39 10.49
CA ALA A 33 -20.01 10.45 10.00
C ALA A 33 -19.95 10.93 8.55
N LEU A 34 -20.86 10.48 7.69
CA LEU A 34 -20.99 10.94 6.31
C LEU A 34 -21.29 12.45 6.25
N ARG A 35 -22.23 12.94 7.05
CA ARG A 35 -22.54 14.38 7.11
C ARG A 35 -21.36 15.21 7.59
N GLN A 36 -20.65 14.73 8.62
CA GLN A 36 -19.44 15.39 9.10
C GLN A 36 -18.34 15.40 8.03
N PHE A 37 -18.20 14.31 7.28
CA PHE A 37 -17.27 14.19 6.16
C PHE A 37 -17.62 15.16 5.02
N GLU A 38 -18.89 15.25 4.63
CA GLU A 38 -19.38 16.25 3.66
C GLU A 38 -19.15 17.69 4.15
N GLU A 39 -19.37 17.96 5.44
CA GLU A 39 -19.07 19.26 6.04
C GLU A 39 -17.58 19.59 5.98
N GLY A 40 -16.70 18.61 6.19
CA GLY A 40 -15.25 18.76 6.01
C GLY A 40 -14.88 19.25 4.60
N PHE A 41 -15.50 18.69 3.55
CA PHE A 41 -15.25 19.13 2.18
C PHE A 41 -15.87 20.48 1.80
N LYS A 42 -16.90 20.94 2.52
CA LYS A 42 -17.40 22.32 2.37
C LYS A 42 -16.35 23.36 2.77
N THR A 43 -15.40 23.00 3.65
CA THR A 43 -14.40 23.96 4.17
C THR A 43 -13.47 24.52 3.08
N LEU A 44 -13.29 23.78 1.97
CA LEU A 44 -12.48 24.19 0.82
C LEU A 44 -13.30 24.19 -0.49
N ASP A 45 -14.64 24.28 -0.39
CA ASP A 45 -15.57 24.28 -1.52
C ASP A 45 -15.44 23.05 -2.46
N LEU A 46 -14.93 21.92 -1.97
CA LEU A 46 -14.73 20.70 -2.76
C LEU A 46 -16.02 19.89 -2.97
N ILE A 47 -17.02 20.07 -2.09
CA ILE A 47 -18.23 19.25 -2.14
C ILE A 47 -19.02 19.41 -3.44
N ASP A 48 -19.06 20.63 -3.99
CA ASP A 48 -19.77 20.91 -5.22
C ASP A 48 -19.01 20.35 -6.42
N GLU A 49 -17.67 20.37 -6.38
CA GLU A 49 -16.80 19.75 -7.38
C GLU A 49 -17.03 18.24 -7.46
N PHE A 50 -17.12 17.55 -6.31
CA PHE A 50 -17.40 16.12 -6.27
C PHE A 50 -18.75 15.73 -6.84
N ARG A 51 -19.77 16.58 -6.64
CA ARG A 51 -21.12 16.35 -7.15
C ARG A 51 -21.24 16.62 -8.65
N ASN A 52 -20.47 17.59 -9.14
CA ASN A 52 -20.47 17.97 -10.56
C ASN A 52 -19.60 17.04 -11.41
N HIS A 53 -18.59 16.39 -10.81
CA HIS A 53 -17.61 15.55 -11.51
C HIS A 53 -17.37 14.19 -10.82
N PRO A 54 -18.42 13.40 -10.50
CA PRO A 54 -18.28 12.14 -9.77
C PRO A 54 -17.34 11.15 -10.46
N GLU A 55 -17.28 11.15 -11.78
CA GLU A 55 -16.39 10.30 -12.59
C GLU A 55 -14.90 10.60 -12.37
N ILE A 56 -14.54 11.85 -12.04
CA ILE A 56 -13.14 12.23 -11.79
C ILE A 56 -12.70 11.74 -10.41
N PHE A 57 -13.61 11.74 -9.45
CA PHE A 57 -13.32 11.38 -8.05
C PHE A 57 -13.69 9.93 -7.72
N GLU A 58 -14.21 9.17 -8.67
CA GLU A 58 -14.53 7.75 -8.50
C GLU A 58 -13.31 6.99 -7.97
N ASP A 59 -12.14 7.18 -8.58
CA ASP A 59 -10.89 6.54 -8.15
C ASP A 59 -10.42 6.99 -6.76
N VAL A 60 -10.87 8.14 -6.26
CA VAL A 60 -10.54 8.66 -4.94
C VAL A 60 -11.40 8.02 -3.85
N PHE A 61 -12.70 7.82 -4.12
CA PHE A 61 -13.67 7.36 -3.12
C PHE A 61 -14.01 5.87 -3.21
N ILE A 62 -14.05 5.32 -4.42
CA ILE A 62 -14.48 3.95 -4.69
C ILE A 62 -13.28 3.00 -4.72
N ASN A 63 -12.06 3.54 -4.87
CA ASN A 63 -10.80 2.84 -5.15
C ASN A 63 -10.88 1.33 -4.86
N ALA A 64 -11.27 0.59 -5.90
CA ALA A 64 -11.01 -0.84 -5.93
C ALA A 64 -9.50 -0.95 -6.10
N VAL A 65 -8.76 -0.84 -4.98
CA VAL A 65 -7.30 -0.84 -4.96
C VAL A 65 -6.84 -2.01 -5.80
N ARG A 66 -6.36 -1.73 -7.02
CA ARG A 66 -5.85 -2.76 -7.90
C ARG A 66 -4.68 -3.40 -7.15
N PRO A 67 -4.67 -4.73 -6.98
CA PRO A 67 -3.54 -5.41 -6.35
C PRO A 67 -2.25 -5.03 -7.07
N LEU A 68 -1.19 -4.74 -6.32
CA LEU A 68 0.09 -4.39 -6.94
C LEU A 68 0.60 -5.55 -7.81
N GLU A 69 1.24 -5.20 -8.91
CA GLU A 69 2.03 -6.12 -9.72
C GLU A 69 3.52 -5.91 -9.46
N ALA A 70 4.32 -6.96 -9.68
CA ALA A 70 5.77 -6.88 -9.55
C ALA A 70 6.37 -5.77 -10.43
N LYS A 71 5.78 -5.57 -11.62
CA LYS A 71 6.22 -4.51 -12.54
C LYS A 71 6.02 -3.12 -11.94
N ASP A 72 4.93 -2.90 -11.21
CA ASP A 72 4.58 -1.60 -10.65
C ASP A 72 5.69 -1.14 -9.69
N LEU A 73 6.07 -2.01 -8.74
CA LEU A 73 7.19 -1.74 -7.85
C LEU A 73 8.54 -1.67 -8.60
N SER A 74 8.78 -2.55 -9.58
CA SER A 74 10.06 -2.53 -10.31
C SER A 74 10.28 -1.23 -11.12
N THR A 75 9.21 -0.58 -11.56
CA THR A 75 9.25 0.68 -12.32
C THR A 75 9.11 1.93 -11.44
N LEU A 76 8.55 1.78 -10.24
CA LEU A 76 8.35 2.87 -9.30
C LEU A 76 9.67 3.45 -8.80
N PHE A 77 10.67 2.60 -8.55
CA PHE A 77 11.96 3.01 -7.99
C PHE A 77 12.99 3.32 -9.08
N GLU A 78 13.60 4.50 -8.98
CA GLU A 78 14.79 4.84 -9.73
C GLU A 78 16.03 4.29 -9.02
N VAL A 79 16.87 3.55 -9.74
CA VAL A 79 18.07 2.93 -9.13
C VAL A 79 19.24 3.91 -9.14
N ASP A 80 19.77 4.23 -7.96
CA ASP A 80 20.96 5.05 -7.79
C ASP A 80 22.24 4.21 -7.88
N PHE A 81 22.72 4.04 -9.10
CA PHE A 81 23.91 3.23 -9.37
C PHE A 81 25.23 3.99 -9.13
N SER A 82 26.25 3.27 -8.65
CA SER A 82 27.65 3.73 -8.70
C SER A 82 28.09 4.03 -10.14
N PRO A 83 29.12 4.85 -10.38
CA PRO A 83 29.59 5.16 -11.73
C PRO A 83 29.87 3.91 -12.59
N LEU A 84 29.57 4.01 -13.89
CA LEU A 84 29.90 2.97 -14.87
C LEU A 84 31.40 2.64 -14.84
N GLY A 85 31.73 1.35 -14.88
CA GLY A 85 33.12 0.86 -14.81
C GLY A 85 33.65 0.64 -13.40
N SER A 86 32.94 1.04 -12.34
CA SER A 86 33.33 0.70 -10.98
C SER A 86 33.09 -0.80 -10.68
N ASN A 87 33.91 -1.38 -9.80
CA ASN A 87 33.68 -2.75 -9.29
C ASN A 87 32.32 -2.88 -8.60
N LYS A 88 31.83 -1.79 -7.99
CA LYS A 88 30.50 -1.72 -7.36
C LYS A 88 29.38 -1.93 -8.37
N ARG A 89 29.47 -1.32 -9.55
CA ARG A 89 28.42 -1.38 -10.58
C ARG A 89 28.04 -2.80 -10.98
N GLN A 90 29.00 -3.72 -11.06
CA GLN A 90 28.71 -5.13 -11.41
C GLN A 90 27.83 -5.81 -10.35
N LEU A 91 28.14 -5.57 -9.07
CA LEU A 91 27.40 -6.14 -7.95
C LEU A 91 26.01 -5.50 -7.79
N GLU A 92 25.92 -4.20 -8.04
CA GLU A 92 24.65 -3.46 -8.05
C GLU A 92 23.71 -3.98 -9.14
N ASN A 93 24.20 -4.15 -10.37
CA ASN A 93 23.40 -4.72 -11.48
C ASN A 93 22.86 -6.10 -11.12
N LYS A 94 23.71 -6.97 -10.54
CA LYS A 94 23.29 -8.30 -10.07
C LYS A 94 22.22 -8.21 -8.99
N THR A 95 22.38 -7.29 -8.04
CA THR A 95 21.41 -7.08 -6.95
C THR A 95 20.07 -6.57 -7.49
N VAL A 96 20.07 -5.72 -8.52
CA VAL A 96 18.83 -5.28 -9.20
C VAL A 96 18.14 -6.43 -9.93
N CYS A 97 18.89 -7.36 -10.52
CA CYS A 97 18.31 -8.59 -11.08
C CYS A 97 17.60 -9.39 -9.98
N PHE A 98 18.30 -9.66 -8.86
CA PHE A 98 17.71 -10.36 -7.71
C PHE A 98 16.47 -9.65 -7.16
N TRP A 99 16.47 -8.32 -7.09
CA TRP A 99 15.31 -7.54 -6.71
C TRP A 99 14.10 -7.79 -7.62
N ARG A 100 14.29 -7.76 -8.94
CA ARG A 100 13.20 -7.96 -9.91
C ARG A 100 12.65 -9.38 -9.86
N ASP A 101 13.53 -10.38 -9.76
CA ASP A 101 13.15 -11.78 -9.63
C ASP A 101 12.38 -12.00 -8.31
N TRP A 102 12.88 -11.42 -7.21
CA TRP A 102 12.23 -11.51 -5.90
C TRP A 102 10.84 -10.87 -5.85
N LEU A 103 10.62 -9.75 -6.54
CA LEU A 103 9.28 -9.17 -6.66
C LEU A 103 8.29 -10.11 -7.37
N ILE A 104 8.77 -10.92 -8.32
CA ILE A 104 7.94 -11.92 -9.00
C ILE A 104 7.59 -13.04 -8.01
N ASP A 105 8.57 -13.59 -7.29
CA ASP A 105 8.33 -14.62 -6.25
C ASP A 105 7.34 -14.14 -5.18
N VAL A 106 7.44 -12.88 -4.75
CA VAL A 106 6.49 -12.28 -3.79
C VAL A 106 5.09 -12.22 -4.40
N LYS A 107 4.96 -11.84 -5.68
CA LYS A 107 3.67 -11.78 -6.37
C LYS A 107 3.04 -13.16 -6.56
N GLU A 108 3.86 -14.18 -6.85
CA GLU A 108 3.43 -15.56 -7.07
C GLU A 108 3.10 -16.30 -5.76
N GLY A 109 3.45 -15.70 -4.61
CA GLY A 109 3.14 -16.22 -3.28
C GLY A 109 4.22 -17.14 -2.70
N ASP A 110 5.38 -17.23 -3.34
CA ASP A 110 6.47 -18.09 -2.87
C ASP A 110 7.13 -17.54 -1.60
N CYS A 111 6.93 -16.25 -1.30
CA CYS A 111 7.44 -15.54 -0.12
C CYS A 111 6.39 -15.33 0.99
N ASN A 112 5.27 -16.05 0.96
CA ASN A 112 4.18 -15.90 1.94
C ASN A 112 4.68 -15.91 3.41
N PRO A 113 4.13 -15.05 4.30
CA PRO A 113 2.97 -14.18 4.08
C PRO A 113 3.31 -12.81 3.49
N LEU A 114 4.54 -12.58 3.01
CA LEU A 114 4.93 -11.29 2.45
C LEU A 114 4.14 -10.98 1.17
N THR A 115 3.60 -9.76 1.09
CA THR A 115 2.94 -9.24 -0.13
C THR A 115 3.67 -8.02 -0.68
N LEU A 116 3.37 -7.63 -1.92
CA LEU A 116 3.96 -6.42 -2.53
C LEU A 116 3.54 -5.14 -1.78
N GLU A 117 2.34 -5.10 -1.21
CA GLU A 117 1.86 -4.00 -0.39
C GLU A 117 2.73 -3.83 0.87
N MET A 118 3.15 -4.93 1.50
CA MET A 118 4.08 -4.90 2.64
C MET A 118 5.47 -4.39 2.22
N VAL A 119 5.93 -4.73 1.01
CA VAL A 119 7.19 -4.19 0.46
C VAL A 119 7.08 -2.67 0.23
N LEU A 120 5.97 -2.21 -0.32
CA LEU A 120 5.72 -0.79 -0.54
C LEU A 120 5.61 -0.03 0.79
N GLU A 121 4.92 -0.60 1.77
CA GLU A 121 4.76 -0.02 3.11
C GLU A 121 6.11 0.08 3.82
N PHE A 122 6.95 -0.95 3.73
CA PHE A 122 8.32 -0.90 4.26
C PHE A 122 9.14 0.25 3.66
N ALA A 123 9.07 0.44 2.34
CA ALA A 123 9.86 1.45 1.65
C ALA A 123 9.32 2.89 1.80
N SER A 124 7.99 3.05 1.88
CA SER A 124 7.32 4.35 1.73
C SER A 124 6.41 4.75 2.89
N GLY A 125 6.02 3.82 3.75
CA GLY A 125 4.98 4.01 4.77
C GLY A 125 3.54 4.00 4.22
N ALA A 126 3.35 3.72 2.93
CA ALA A 126 2.04 3.62 2.30
C ALA A 126 1.78 2.19 1.77
N SER A 127 0.56 1.69 1.92
CA SER A 127 0.14 0.38 1.40
C SER A 127 -0.23 0.40 -0.08
N SER A 128 -0.30 1.58 -0.71
CA SER A 128 -0.59 1.78 -2.12
C SER A 128 0.09 3.06 -2.62
N VAL A 129 0.35 3.13 -3.93
CA VAL A 129 0.85 4.38 -4.53
C VAL A 129 -0.26 5.44 -4.47
N PRO A 130 0.00 6.65 -3.94
CA PRO A 130 -1.02 7.70 -3.89
C PRO A 130 -1.50 8.07 -5.31
N PRO A 131 -2.75 8.55 -5.49
CA PRO A 131 -3.27 8.92 -6.80
C PRO A 131 -2.44 9.98 -7.53
N LEU A 132 -1.85 10.92 -6.79
CA LEU A 132 -0.93 11.94 -7.34
C LEU A 132 0.53 11.49 -7.39
N GLY A 133 0.81 10.22 -7.06
CA GLY A 133 2.15 9.70 -6.85
C GLY A 133 2.76 10.16 -5.53
N PHE A 134 4.03 9.80 -5.34
CA PHE A 134 4.79 10.17 -4.16
C PHE A 134 5.42 11.58 -4.30
N PRO A 135 5.58 12.33 -3.20
CA PRO A 135 6.16 13.68 -3.23
C PRO A 135 7.65 13.70 -3.60
N HIS A 136 8.33 12.57 -3.40
CA HIS A 136 9.72 12.36 -3.78
C HIS A 136 9.80 11.16 -4.72
N GLN A 137 10.68 11.23 -5.71
CA GLN A 137 10.98 10.11 -6.59
C GLN A 137 11.51 8.94 -5.74
N PRO A 138 10.80 7.79 -5.66
CA PRO A 138 11.29 6.63 -4.94
C PRO A 138 12.61 6.15 -5.51
N LYS A 139 13.54 5.74 -4.63
CA LYS A 139 14.88 5.30 -5.03
C LYS A 139 15.29 3.96 -4.46
N ILE A 140 16.08 3.24 -5.25
CA ILE A 140 16.86 2.09 -4.78
C ILE A 140 18.31 2.49 -4.60
N GLU A 141 18.85 2.22 -3.41
CA GLU A 141 20.28 2.32 -3.08
C GLU A 141 20.81 0.92 -2.68
N PHE A 142 22.12 0.81 -2.48
CA PHE A 142 22.77 -0.46 -2.20
C PHE A 142 23.55 -0.41 -0.88
N LEU A 143 23.35 -1.43 -0.03
CA LEU A 143 24.09 -1.62 1.20
C LEU A 143 25.45 -2.26 0.91
N HIS A 144 26.39 -1.44 0.44
CA HIS A 144 27.77 -1.86 0.24
C HIS A 144 28.39 -2.27 1.59
N THR A 145 28.98 -3.48 1.65
CA THR A 145 29.74 -3.91 2.83
C THR A 145 31.02 -3.09 2.94
N PHE A 146 31.22 -2.41 4.07
CA PHE A 146 32.45 -1.69 4.37
C PHE A 146 33.13 -2.31 5.60
N GLY A 147 34.35 -2.81 5.43
CA GLY A 147 35.12 -3.40 6.53
C GLY A 147 34.46 -4.65 7.12
N GLN A 148 34.21 -4.64 8.43
CA GLN A 148 33.61 -5.77 9.17
C GLN A 148 32.08 -5.68 9.32
N GLU A 149 31.45 -4.57 8.90
CA GLU A 149 30.01 -4.39 9.04
C GLU A 149 29.26 -5.07 7.89
N ILE A 150 28.62 -6.20 8.19
CA ILE A 150 27.80 -6.94 7.23
C ILE A 150 26.34 -6.49 7.36
N ARG A 151 25.82 -5.85 6.32
CA ARG A 151 24.44 -5.36 6.23
C ARG A 151 23.61 -6.34 5.40
N ILE A 152 23.07 -7.36 6.07
CA ILE A 152 22.38 -8.49 5.43
C ILE A 152 20.89 -8.25 5.17
N PHE A 153 20.25 -7.36 5.93
CA PHE A 153 18.83 -7.04 5.84
C PHE A 153 18.59 -5.76 5.02
N PRO A 154 17.43 -5.62 4.36
CA PRO A 154 17.02 -4.37 3.73
C PRO A 154 16.80 -3.25 4.73
N GLU A 155 16.88 -2.02 4.24
CA GLU A 155 16.60 -0.82 5.02
C GLU A 155 15.77 0.17 4.23
N ALA A 156 15.00 0.99 4.93
CA ALA A 156 14.20 2.02 4.30
C ALA A 156 14.41 3.38 4.97
N ASN A 157 14.28 4.45 4.17
CA ASN A 157 13.99 5.79 4.65
C ASN A 157 12.65 6.20 4.04
N THR A 158 11.57 6.09 4.82
CA THR A 158 10.20 6.36 4.35
C THR A 158 9.96 7.84 4.04
N CYS A 159 10.67 8.77 4.72
CA CYS A 159 10.56 10.21 4.45
C CYS A 159 11.04 10.58 3.04
N LEU A 160 12.09 9.91 2.55
CA LEU A 160 12.65 10.12 1.20
C LEU A 160 12.27 9.01 0.22
N ILE A 161 11.57 7.98 0.69
CA ILE A 161 11.14 6.79 -0.06
C ILE A 161 12.35 6.11 -0.72
N VAL A 162 13.33 5.77 0.12
CA VAL A 162 14.55 5.09 -0.30
C VAL A 162 14.54 3.68 0.26
N LEU A 163 14.59 2.69 -0.62
CA LEU A 163 14.82 1.28 -0.28
C LEU A 163 16.28 0.93 -0.53
N ARG A 164 16.98 0.45 0.50
CA ARG A 164 18.38 -0.01 0.38
C ARG A 164 18.43 -1.52 0.34
N LEU A 165 18.98 -2.05 -0.74
CA LEU A 165 19.06 -3.48 -0.97
C LEU A 165 20.35 -4.06 -0.36
N PRO A 166 20.26 -5.17 0.41
CA PRO A 166 21.43 -5.90 0.87
C PRO A 166 22.09 -6.63 -0.30
N MET A 167 23.42 -6.65 -0.32
CA MET A 167 24.19 -7.27 -1.39
C MET A 167 24.59 -8.70 -1.03
N HIS A 168 23.93 -9.68 -1.64
CA HIS A 168 24.18 -11.10 -1.43
C HIS A 168 24.81 -11.79 -2.64
N ASN A 169 25.56 -12.86 -2.40
CA ASN A 169 26.23 -13.62 -3.46
C ASN A 169 25.28 -14.53 -4.26
N THR A 170 24.17 -14.93 -3.66
CA THR A 170 23.19 -15.88 -4.23
C THR A 170 21.80 -15.28 -4.15
N TYR A 171 20.93 -15.64 -5.09
CA TYR A 171 19.54 -15.22 -5.08
C TYR A 171 18.80 -15.71 -3.83
N GLU A 172 19.07 -16.94 -3.40
CA GLU A 172 18.41 -17.57 -2.25
C GLU A 172 18.67 -16.79 -0.96
N SER A 173 19.94 -16.45 -0.70
CA SER A 173 20.29 -15.58 0.45
C SER A 173 19.63 -14.21 0.35
N PHE A 174 19.64 -13.58 -0.85
CA PHE A 174 18.97 -12.29 -1.06
C PHE A 174 17.49 -12.38 -0.70
N ARG A 175 16.79 -13.36 -1.28
CA ARG A 175 15.38 -13.66 -1.06
C ARG A 175 15.06 -13.88 0.41
N THR A 176 15.81 -14.74 1.10
CA THR A 176 15.61 -15.03 2.53
C THR A 176 15.71 -13.76 3.37
N TYR A 177 16.81 -13.01 3.27
CA TYR A 177 17.02 -11.84 4.13
C TYR A 177 16.15 -10.64 3.77
N MET A 178 15.80 -10.47 2.49
CA MET A 178 14.79 -9.48 2.08
C MET A 178 13.44 -9.80 2.71
N THR A 179 12.98 -11.04 2.58
CA THR A 179 11.68 -11.47 3.10
C THR A 179 11.65 -11.39 4.62
N GLU A 180 12.64 -11.93 5.31
CA GLU A 180 12.72 -11.88 6.77
C GLU A 180 12.86 -10.45 7.28
N GLY A 181 13.71 -9.62 6.66
CA GLY A 181 13.93 -8.25 7.10
C GLY A 181 12.67 -7.40 7.07
N ILE A 182 11.85 -7.55 6.03
CA ILE A 182 10.58 -6.83 5.91
C ILE A 182 9.53 -7.41 6.87
N LEU A 183 9.40 -8.73 6.95
CA LEU A 183 8.44 -9.38 7.85
C LEU A 183 8.73 -9.13 9.34
N GLN A 184 10.00 -8.93 9.71
CA GLN A 184 10.44 -8.61 11.07
C GLN A 184 10.53 -7.10 11.34
N SER A 185 10.17 -6.27 10.36
CA SER A 185 9.99 -4.83 10.53
C SER A 185 8.52 -4.39 10.45
N PRO A 186 7.54 -5.13 11.02
CA PRO A 186 6.18 -4.65 11.00
C PRO A 186 6.15 -3.37 11.84
N THR A 187 5.49 -2.33 11.32
CA THR A 187 5.05 -1.16 12.09
C THR A 187 6.14 -0.12 12.41
N PHE A 188 6.34 0.83 11.49
CA PHE A 188 6.62 2.20 11.93
C PHE A 188 5.28 2.82 12.31
N GLY A 189 4.95 2.83 13.59
CA GLY A 189 3.77 3.54 14.10
C GLY A 189 2.43 2.83 13.94
N THR A 190 2.29 1.57 14.41
CA THR A 190 0.98 1.16 14.93
C THR A 190 0.55 2.16 16.00
N MET A 191 -0.39 3.02 15.64
CA MET A 191 -1.28 3.69 16.60
C MET A 191 -2.31 2.69 17.13
#